data_AF-G8RZ62-F1
#
_entry.id   AF-G8RZ62-F1
#
_cell.length_a   1.000
_cell.length_b   1.000
_cell.length_c   1.000
_cell.angle_alpha   90.00
_cell.angle_beta   90.00
_cell.angle_gamma   90.00
#
_symmetry.space_group_name_H-M   'P 1'
#
loop_
_entity.id
_entity.type
_entity.pdbx_description
1 polymer ?
#
loop_
_entity_poly.entity_id
_entity_poly.type
_entity_poly.pdbx_seq_one_letter_code
_entity_poly.pdbx_strand_id
1 'polypeptide(L)'
;MTAVEPAGITRTAVPEILPFESSWEPVPWDPDGPIFRFPAEDDPAPDPHRVLAMAGYCAMLGLTGVGAGLYALIAVFRGAPGWYLPALALLTMVSVGLVVGAFLAVHQRTLPWILLLAAAPPMFAALLLAVAY
;
A
#
# COMPACT_ATOMS: atom_id res chain seq x y z
N MET A 1 61.47 3.57 39.37
CA MET A 1 60.63 4.38 38.47
C MET A 1 60.70 3.74 37.09
N THR A 2 59.71 2.93 36.75
CA THR A 2 59.62 2.20 35.47
C THR A 2 58.67 2.96 34.55
N ALA A 3 59.18 3.43 33.41
CA ALA A 3 58.37 4.04 32.36
C ALA A 3 57.64 2.93 31.59
N VAL A 4 56.32 3.01 31.54
CA VAL A 4 55.47 2.12 30.73
C VAL A 4 55.42 2.69 29.31
N GLU A 5 55.85 1.92 28.32
CA GLU A 5 55.67 2.28 26.91
C GLU A 5 54.18 2.29 26.54
N PRO A 6 53.70 3.31 25.80
CA PRO A 6 52.34 3.29 25.27
C PRO A 6 52.25 2.27 24.13
N ALA A 7 51.49 1.20 24.35
CA ALA A 7 51.16 0.21 23.34
C ALA A 7 50.46 0.89 22.14
N GLY A 8 51.10 0.82 20.98
CA GLY A 8 50.54 1.32 19.72
C GLY A 8 49.26 0.56 19.36
N ILE A 9 48.13 1.26 19.38
CA ILE A 9 46.86 0.74 18.89
C ILE A 9 46.96 0.69 17.36
N THR A 10 47.21 -0.49 16.80
CA THR A 10 47.07 -0.74 15.37
C THR A 10 45.60 -0.58 15.01
N ARG A 11 45.21 0.60 14.51
CA ARG A 11 43.94 0.78 13.82
C ARG A 11 43.97 -0.06 12.56
N THR A 12 43.30 -1.21 12.59
CA THR A 12 42.85 -1.88 11.38
C THR A 12 42.10 -0.87 10.53
N ALA A 13 42.55 -0.68 9.28
CA ALA A 13 41.91 0.21 8.34
C ALA A 13 40.42 -0.12 8.27
N VAL A 14 39.58 0.86 8.55
CA VAL A 14 38.14 0.80 8.31
C VAL A 14 37.99 0.44 6.83
N PRO A 15 37.21 -0.60 6.46
CA PRO A 15 36.98 -0.92 5.07
C PRO A 15 36.51 0.37 4.39
N GLU A 16 37.21 0.74 3.32
CA GLU A 16 36.90 1.89 2.49
C GLU A 16 35.40 1.89 2.23
N ILE A 17 34.70 2.83 2.87
CA ILE A 17 33.29 3.05 2.64
C ILE A 17 33.25 3.55 1.21
N LEU A 18 32.98 2.64 0.28
CA LEU A 18 32.72 3.00 -1.11
C LEU A 18 31.71 4.15 -1.06
N PRO A 19 31.99 5.28 -1.72
CA PRO A 19 31.03 6.37 -1.78
C PRO A 19 29.72 5.74 -2.25
N PHE A 20 28.67 5.89 -1.43
CA PHE A 20 27.31 5.59 -1.83
C PHE A 20 27.12 6.27 -3.17
N GLU A 21 27.15 5.49 -4.25
CA GLU A 21 26.92 6.02 -5.59
C GLU A 21 25.49 6.53 -5.56
N SER A 22 25.43 7.84 -5.46
CA SER A 22 24.28 8.69 -5.61
C SER A 22 23.53 8.23 -6.87
N SER A 23 22.47 7.45 -6.69
CA SER A 23 21.53 7.10 -7.76
C SER A 23 20.67 8.30 -8.20
N TRP A 24 21.10 9.52 -7.87
CA TRP A 24 20.45 10.81 -8.13
C TRP A 24 20.62 11.31 -9.57
N GLU A 25 21.11 10.47 -10.49
CA GLU A 25 20.94 10.77 -11.92
C GLU A 25 19.46 10.59 -12.28
N PRO A 26 18.83 11.53 -13.00
CA PRO A 26 17.48 11.35 -13.49
C PRO A 26 17.47 10.13 -14.41
N VAL A 27 17.05 8.98 -13.87
CA VAL A 27 16.96 7.73 -14.63
C VAL A 27 16.07 8.03 -15.85
N PRO A 28 16.61 7.94 -17.08
CA PRO A 28 15.80 8.02 -18.30
C PRO A 28 14.64 7.04 -18.13
N TRP A 29 13.42 7.40 -18.57
CA TRP A 29 12.23 6.55 -18.45
C TRP A 29 12.60 5.07 -18.69
N ASP A 30 12.65 4.33 -17.59
CA ASP A 30 13.05 2.93 -17.58
C ASP A 30 11.76 2.11 -17.60
N PRO A 31 11.44 1.42 -18.71
CA PRO A 31 10.29 0.53 -18.75
C PRO A 31 10.39 -0.61 -17.71
N ASP A 32 11.58 -0.87 -17.16
CA ASP A 32 11.86 -1.88 -16.13
C ASP A 32 12.00 -1.28 -14.71
N GLY A 33 11.81 0.03 -14.54
CA GLY A 33 11.92 0.73 -13.27
C GLY A 33 10.85 0.33 -12.24
N PRO A 34 11.13 0.42 -10.92
CA PRO A 34 10.18 0.00 -9.89
C PRO A 34 8.90 0.84 -9.91
N ILE A 35 7.76 0.18 -10.13
CA ILE A 35 6.42 0.77 -10.18
C ILE A 35 6.08 1.50 -8.86
N PHE A 36 6.62 1.04 -7.73
CA PHE A 36 6.45 1.71 -6.43
C PHE A 36 7.78 2.31 -5.97
N ARG A 37 7.92 3.63 -6.18
CA ARG A 37 9.02 4.45 -5.65
C ARG A 37 8.55 5.14 -4.36
N PHE A 38 9.38 5.10 -3.32
CA PHE A 38 9.16 5.92 -2.13
C PHE A 38 9.44 7.40 -2.42
N PRO A 39 8.71 8.33 -1.77
CA PRO A 39 8.92 9.76 -1.99
C PRO A 39 10.36 10.15 -1.63
N ALA A 40 11.03 10.89 -2.52
CA ALA A 40 12.28 11.56 -2.19
C ALA A 40 11.97 12.87 -1.43
N GLU A 41 12.93 13.38 -0.66
CA GLU A 41 12.75 14.57 0.20
C GLU A 41 12.35 15.82 -0.60
N ASP A 42 12.71 15.87 -1.88
CA ASP A 42 12.41 16.97 -2.82
C ASP A 42 11.18 16.75 -3.71
N ASP A 43 10.46 15.63 -3.56
CA ASP A 43 9.26 15.37 -4.37
C ASP A 43 8.13 16.33 -3.97
N PRO A 44 7.45 16.99 -4.93
CA PRO A 44 6.35 17.88 -4.63
C PRO A 44 5.22 17.11 -3.95
N ALA A 45 4.71 17.66 -2.84
CA ALA A 45 3.63 17.06 -2.09
C ALA A 45 2.42 16.76 -3.01
N PRO A 46 1.72 15.62 -2.80
CA PRO A 46 0.50 15.31 -3.52
C PRO A 46 -0.52 16.44 -3.41
N ASP A 47 -1.19 16.75 -4.52
CA ASP A 47 -2.25 17.75 -4.56
C ASP A 47 -3.35 17.42 -3.51
N PRO A 48 -3.69 18.34 -2.60
CA PRO A 48 -4.66 18.09 -1.53
C PRO A 48 -6.06 17.72 -2.05
N HIS A 49 -6.50 18.28 -3.17
CA HIS A 49 -7.80 17.95 -3.76
C HIS A 49 -7.81 16.51 -4.29
N ARG A 50 -6.71 16.05 -4.90
CA ARG A 50 -6.53 14.66 -5.30
C ARG A 50 -6.65 13.72 -4.09
N VAL A 51 -5.94 14.01 -3.01
CA VAL A 51 -5.99 13.18 -1.79
C VAL A 51 -7.40 13.15 -1.19
N LEU A 52 -8.08 14.29 -1.14
CA LEU A 52 -9.47 14.38 -0.65
C LEU A 52 -10.43 13.54 -1.51
N ALA A 53 -10.31 13.60 -2.84
CA ALA A 53 -11.14 12.82 -3.74
C ALA A 53 -10.90 11.31 -3.57
N MET A 54 -9.64 10.88 -3.47
CA MET A 54 -9.28 9.49 -3.20
C MET A 54 -9.81 9.02 -1.84
N ALA A 55 -9.69 9.84 -0.80
CA ALA A 55 -10.23 9.56 0.53
C ALA A 55 -11.76 9.46 0.52
N GLY A 56 -12.45 10.35 -0.19
CA GLY A 56 -13.91 10.30 -0.34
C GLY A 56 -14.37 9.02 -1.02
N TYR A 57 -13.71 8.62 -2.10
CA TYR A 57 -14.02 7.36 -2.77
C TYR A 57 -13.71 6.14 -1.88
N CYS A 58 -12.57 6.15 -1.19
CA CYS A 58 -12.21 5.13 -0.20
C CYS A 58 -13.27 5.01 0.90
N ALA A 59 -13.80 6.14 1.40
CA ALA A 59 -14.85 6.15 2.41
C ALA A 59 -16.14 5.50 1.88
N MET A 60 -16.55 5.78 0.64
CA MET A 60 -17.72 5.14 0.04
C MET A 60 -17.56 3.62 -0.06
N LEU A 61 -16.39 3.14 -0.51
CA LEU A 61 -16.09 1.71 -0.54
C LEU A 61 -16.06 1.11 0.87
N GLY A 62 -15.44 1.79 1.84
CA GLY A 62 -15.39 1.35 3.23
C GLY A 62 -16.78 1.20 3.84
N LEU A 63 -17.65 2.19 3.66
CA LEU A 63 -19.05 2.13 4.13
C LEU A 63 -19.82 1.01 3.45
N THR A 64 -19.58 0.76 2.15
CA THR A 64 -20.18 -0.38 1.44
C THR A 64 -19.73 -1.71 2.05
N GLY A 65 -18.45 -1.84 2.37
CA GLY A 65 -17.90 -3.02 3.05
C GLY A 65 -18.49 -3.23 4.44
N VAL A 66 -18.69 -2.16 5.21
CA VAL A 66 -19.39 -2.22 6.52
C VAL A 66 -20.82 -2.73 6.35
N GLY A 67 -21.55 -2.21 5.35
CA GLY A 67 -22.90 -2.66 5.02
C GLY A 67 -22.93 -4.16 4.67
N ALA A 68 -22.04 -4.59 3.77
CA ALA A 68 -21.91 -6.00 3.39
C ALA A 68 -21.56 -6.90 4.59
N GLY A 69 -20.71 -6.45 5.51
CA GLY A 69 -20.38 -7.16 6.74
C GLY A 69 -21.57 -7.31 7.70
N LEU A 70 -22.41 -6.27 7.82
CA LEU A 70 -23.66 -6.33 8.59
C LEU A 70 -24.63 -7.36 8.00
N TYR A 71 -24.81 -7.35 6.67
CA TYR A 71 -25.61 -8.37 5.98
C TYR A 71 -25.05 -9.77 6.18
N ALA A 72 -23.73 -9.92 6.13
CA ALA A 72 -23.07 -11.21 6.38
C ALA A 72 -23.35 -11.77 7.77
N LEU A 73 -23.40 -10.93 8.79
CA LEU A 73 -23.77 -11.34 10.14
C LEU A 73 -25.19 -11.91 10.17
N ILE A 74 -26.15 -11.23 9.53
CA ILE A 74 -27.55 -11.68 9.43
C ILE A 74 -27.63 -13.02 8.68
N ALA A 75 -26.94 -13.15 7.55
CA ALA A 75 -26.90 -14.36 6.75
C ALA A 75 -26.36 -15.57 7.54
N VAL A 76 -25.32 -15.38 8.35
CA VAL A 76 -24.77 -16.44 9.21
C VAL A 76 -25.79 -16.92 10.22
N PHE A 77 -26.54 -16.01 10.86
CA PHE A 77 -27.63 -16.40 11.78
C PHE A 77 -28.78 -17.12 11.07
N ARG A 78 -28.98 -16.89 9.77
CA ARG A 78 -29.97 -17.59 8.93
C ARG A 78 -29.49 -18.96 8.43
N GLY A 79 -28.26 -19.37 8.78
CA GLY A 79 -27.69 -20.64 8.35
C GLY A 79 -27.03 -20.59 6.97
N ALA A 80 -26.43 -19.45 6.61
CA ALA A 80 -25.69 -19.32 5.37
C ALA A 80 -24.61 -20.41 5.20
N PRO A 81 -24.29 -20.80 3.96
CA PRO A 81 -23.28 -21.81 3.68
C PRO A 81 -21.90 -21.43 4.25
N GLY A 82 -21.11 -22.41 4.70
CA GLY A 82 -19.79 -22.15 5.28
C GLY A 82 -18.77 -21.46 4.34
N TRP A 83 -18.98 -21.52 3.02
CA TRP A 83 -18.13 -20.85 2.04
C TRP A 83 -18.45 -19.35 1.85
N TYR A 84 -19.62 -18.91 2.31
CA TYR A 84 -20.11 -17.54 2.14
C TYR A 84 -19.18 -16.52 2.80
N LEU A 85 -18.82 -16.75 4.07
CA LEU A 85 -17.93 -15.87 4.82
C LEU A 85 -16.53 -15.77 4.19
N PRO A 86 -15.85 -16.89 3.85
CA PRO A 86 -14.58 -16.83 3.12
C PRO A 86 -14.66 -16.08 1.79
N ALA A 87 -15.70 -16.31 0.98
CA ALA A 87 -15.86 -15.66 -0.31
C ALA A 87 -16.04 -14.14 -0.15
N LEU A 88 -16.89 -13.72 0.78
CA LEU A 88 -17.13 -12.32 1.09
C LEU A 88 -15.87 -11.65 1.66
N ALA A 89 -15.15 -12.33 2.54
CA ALA A 89 -13.87 -11.85 3.07
C ALA A 89 -12.81 -11.69 1.97
N LEU A 90 -12.70 -12.62 1.03
CA LEU A 90 -11.76 -12.52 -0.09
C LEU A 90 -12.08 -11.34 -1.00
N LEU A 91 -13.34 -11.18 -1.39
CA LEU A 91 -13.75 -10.06 -2.26
C LEU A 91 -13.50 -8.70 -1.60
N THR A 92 -13.86 -8.57 -0.32
CA THR A 92 -13.61 -7.35 0.44
C THR A 92 -12.12 -7.08 0.64
N MET A 93 -11.31 -8.10 0.93
CA MET A 93 -9.85 -7.95 1.04
C MET A 93 -9.19 -7.55 -0.28
N VAL A 94 -9.61 -8.12 -1.40
CA VAL A 94 -9.09 -7.72 -2.72
C VAL A 94 -9.40 -6.25 -3.01
N SER A 95 -10.63 -5.80 -2.72
CA SER A 95 -11.00 -4.39 -2.84
C SER A 95 -10.11 -3.49 -1.96
N VAL A 96 -9.94 -3.84 -0.69
CA VAL A 96 -9.09 -3.09 0.26
C VAL A 96 -7.64 -3.06 -0.22
N GLY A 97 -7.09 -4.19 -0.68
CA GLY A 97 -5.71 -4.27 -1.19
C GLY A 97 -5.48 -3.33 -2.37
N LEU A 98 -6.45 -3.21 -3.28
CA LEU A 98 -6.40 -2.27 -4.40
C LEU A 98 -6.44 -0.80 -3.93
N VAL A 99 -7.27 -0.49 -2.94
CA VAL A 99 -7.31 0.86 -2.33
C VAL A 99 -5.98 1.20 -1.65
N VAL A 100 -5.39 0.27 -0.87
CA VAL A 100 -4.08 0.46 -0.26
C VAL A 100 -3.01 0.69 -1.33
N GLY A 101 -3.01 -0.11 -2.39
CA GLY A 101 -2.13 0.08 -3.54
C GLY A 101 -2.30 1.46 -4.19
N ALA A 102 -3.52 1.98 -4.28
CA ALA A 102 -3.79 3.31 -4.82
C ALA A 102 -3.12 4.41 -3.99
N PHE A 103 -3.15 4.32 -2.67
CA PHE A 103 -2.46 5.27 -1.80
C PHE A 103 -0.94 5.11 -1.86
N LEU A 104 -0.42 3.88 -2.00
CA LEU A 104 1.02 3.66 -2.24
C LEU A 104 1.48 4.28 -3.57
N ALA A 105 0.61 4.28 -4.58
CA ALA A 105 0.86 4.88 -5.88
C ALA A 105 0.50 6.38 -5.95
N VAL A 106 0.25 7.06 -4.83
CA VAL A 106 -0.30 8.43 -4.83
C VAL A 106 0.57 9.46 -5.57
N HIS A 107 1.88 9.22 -5.71
CA HIS A 107 2.80 10.08 -6.45
C HIS A 107 2.77 9.84 -7.96
N GLN A 108 2.16 8.75 -8.42
CA GLN A 108 1.97 8.48 -9.85
C GLN A 108 0.76 9.24 -10.42
N ARG A 109 0.83 9.57 -11.72
CA ARG A 109 -0.20 10.37 -12.39
C ARG A 109 -1.53 9.63 -12.58
N THR A 110 -1.48 8.35 -12.98
CA THR A 110 -2.68 7.62 -13.45
C THR A 110 -2.94 6.33 -12.66
N LEU A 111 -1.88 5.66 -12.22
CA LEU A 111 -1.93 4.39 -11.48
C LEU A 111 -2.86 4.41 -10.24
N PRO A 112 -2.85 5.44 -9.37
CA PRO A 112 -3.74 5.47 -8.20
C PRO A 112 -5.23 5.41 -8.59
N TRP A 113 -5.61 6.08 -9.69
CA TRP A 113 -6.99 6.09 -10.17
C TRP A 113 -7.42 4.75 -10.76
N ILE A 114 -6.51 4.08 -11.48
CA ILE A 114 -6.77 2.75 -12.03
C ILE A 114 -7.01 1.76 -10.88
N LEU A 115 -6.18 1.81 -9.84
CA LEU A 115 -6.33 0.96 -8.66
C LEU A 115 -7.62 1.25 -7.88
N LEU A 116 -7.99 2.52 -7.70
CA LEU A 116 -9.25 2.91 -7.07
C LEU A 116 -10.47 2.44 -7.86
N LEU A 117 -10.48 2.62 -9.18
CA LEU A 117 -11.58 2.13 -10.03
C LEU A 117 -11.64 0.60 -10.04
N ALA A 118 -10.50 -0.07 -10.08
CA ALA A 118 -10.42 -1.52 -10.02
C ALA A 118 -10.89 -2.09 -8.66
N ALA A 119 -10.89 -1.28 -7.59
CA ALA A 119 -11.38 -1.69 -6.28
C ALA A 119 -12.92 -1.80 -6.19
N ALA A 120 -13.66 -1.17 -7.10
CA ALA A 120 -15.13 -1.20 -7.10
C ALA A 120 -15.71 -2.56 -7.52
N PRO A 121 -15.30 -3.21 -8.62
CA PRO A 121 -15.81 -4.52 -9.01
C PRO A 121 -15.80 -5.60 -7.91
N PRO A 122 -14.68 -5.84 -7.18
CA PRO A 122 -14.68 -6.84 -6.11
C PRO A 122 -15.59 -6.42 -4.94
N MET A 123 -15.67 -5.13 -4.60
CA MET A 123 -16.60 -4.64 -3.57
C MET A 123 -18.07 -4.80 -4.00
N PHE A 124 -18.37 -4.52 -5.26
CA PHE A 124 -19.71 -4.67 -5.81
C PHE A 124 -20.14 -6.15 -5.83
N ALA A 125 -19.23 -7.05 -6.20
CA ALA A 125 -19.47 -8.49 -6.10
C ALA A 125 -19.70 -8.93 -4.65
N ALA A 126 -18.94 -8.39 -3.68
CA ALA A 126 -19.15 -8.65 -2.26
C ALA A 126 -20.53 -8.18 -1.80
N LEU A 127 -20.96 -6.99 -2.23
CA LEU A 127 -22.28 -6.44 -1.91
C LEU A 127 -23.41 -7.31 -2.50
N LEU A 128 -23.31 -7.70 -3.77
CA LEU A 128 -24.28 -8.58 -4.41
C LEU A 128 -24.37 -9.93 -3.69
N LEU A 129 -23.23 -10.51 -3.33
CA LEU A 129 -23.19 -11.73 -2.54
C LEU A 129 -23.86 -11.51 -1.18
N ALA A 130 -23.59 -10.39 -0.52
CA ALA A 130 -24.14 -10.08 0.79
C ALA A 130 -25.67 -9.93 0.79
N VAL A 131 -26.24 -9.35 -0.26
CA VAL A 131 -27.69 -9.14 -0.39
C VAL A 131 -28.42 -10.39 -0.87
N ALA A 132 -27.72 -11.33 -1.53
CA ALA A 132 -28.30 -12.57 -2.01
C ALA A 132 -28.59 -13.62 -0.91
N TYR A 133 -28.06 -13.43 0.31
CA TYR A 133 -28.17 -14.36 1.45
C TYR A 133 -28.83 -13.71 2.67
#